data_AF-A0AAD5DTY4-F1
#
_entry.id   AF-A0AAD5DTY4-F1
#
_cell.length_a   1.000
_cell.length_b   1.000
_cell.length_c   1.000
_cell.angle_alpha   90.00
_cell.angle_beta   90.00
_cell.angle_gamma   90.00
#
_symmetry.space_group_name_H-M   'P 1'
#
loop_
_entity.id
_entity.type
_entity.pdbx_description
1 polymer ?
#
loop_
_entity_poly.entity_id
_entity_poly.type
_entity_poly.pdbx_seq_one_letter_code
_entity_poly.pdbx_strand_id
1 'polypeptide(L)'
;MADFYAPVYRDDATGAVSLRGPTMRVRQGEVLTINLRNNLTKPAGESHAGLNGFSHVSDTNMHVHGMHSYPGVTHQYAGVLDLANYVDNDNIFPVVPGKDRQDQAELALQSYTINPVCKEHMPGMAWAHPHQHGSTTLQVPTASLLVIIEGGPEWLPDANGCREVRQLLDAAPEKVLYFQMLPFRPPADATPTTPQWAQDLDDANYQTASRLSDPPNPLPEPKGSAIDRDTVLLNGGFQPRIFMKSGEYQRWRLAWATSKRWASIGIVDKSGQPAPCEMLLVGKDAVYLMEIPRKVSHAYLAAGNRAEMLVKCKGRPGSEYVLRAQAAQESPFRCCTNPYCSRNAIVQDLGTIEIKPGKEQRSPKLKACTPARAGYTADLRDASLAAAGATDKLVKQELAFGFKDFGCLFNGENFTFPDPNPIELPLGSVVEFASAKMHAHPLHIHTNPFQLIELPEENLQPGCSYSDWFEPGDFQASHLTQCGSQHDVLMIPVVLPNASVRLRIQPGEFTGYGVTHCHSLMHEDGKMGGQKGV
;
A
#
# COMPACT_ATOMS: atom_id res chain seq x y z
N MET A 1 1.18 -31.23 2.28
CA MET A 1 0.00 -30.42 2.66
C MET A 1 0.47 -29.55 3.81
N ALA A 2 0.28 -28.23 3.72
CA ALA A 2 0.62 -27.28 4.76
C ALA A 2 -0.68 -26.74 5.36
N ASP A 3 -0.93 -26.97 6.64
CA ASP A 3 -2.08 -26.35 7.33
C ASP A 3 -1.70 -24.92 7.73
N PHE A 4 -2.57 -23.94 7.45
CA PHE A 4 -2.35 -22.52 7.78
C PHE A 4 -3.56 -21.97 8.53
N TYR A 5 -3.31 -21.22 9.61
CA TYR A 5 -4.34 -20.62 10.45
C TYR A 5 -4.22 -19.10 10.37
N ALA A 6 -5.28 -18.45 9.91
CA ALA A 6 -5.38 -17.00 9.77
C ALA A 6 -6.85 -16.57 9.77
N PRO A 7 -7.15 -15.29 10.03
CA PRO A 7 -8.48 -14.76 9.81
C PRO A 7 -8.87 -14.92 8.34
N VAL A 8 -10.16 -15.11 8.10
CA VAL A 8 -10.72 -15.25 6.76
C VAL A 8 -12.02 -14.50 6.69
N TYR A 9 -12.36 -14.03 5.50
CA TYR A 9 -13.70 -13.51 5.25
C TYR A 9 -14.67 -14.66 5.06
N ARG A 10 -15.82 -14.55 5.71
CA ARG A 10 -17.01 -15.35 5.42
C ARG A 10 -18.06 -14.41 4.85
N ASP A 11 -18.55 -14.73 3.66
CA ASP A 11 -19.74 -14.07 3.11
C ASP A 11 -20.97 -14.65 3.80
N ASP A 12 -21.70 -13.83 4.57
CA ASP A 12 -22.85 -14.30 5.35
C ASP A 12 -24.06 -14.72 4.49
N ALA A 13 -24.14 -14.25 3.23
CA ALA A 13 -25.24 -14.59 2.34
C ALA A 13 -25.03 -15.96 1.66
N THR A 14 -23.78 -16.30 1.36
CA THR A 14 -23.42 -17.51 0.59
C THR A 14 -22.69 -18.56 1.43
N GLY A 15 -22.17 -18.19 2.59
CA GLY A 15 -21.28 -19.02 3.42
C GLY A 15 -19.88 -19.22 2.83
N ALA A 16 -19.56 -18.56 1.71
CA ALA A 16 -18.26 -18.70 1.06
C ALA A 16 -17.14 -18.15 1.95
N VAL A 17 -16.03 -18.88 2.03
CA VAL A 17 -14.84 -18.48 2.79
C VAL A 17 -13.72 -18.10 1.84
N SER A 18 -13.06 -16.99 2.11
CA SER A 18 -12.01 -16.44 1.26
C SER A 18 -10.90 -15.78 2.08
N LEU A 19 -9.66 -15.93 1.61
CA LEU A 19 -8.48 -15.24 2.14
C LEU A 19 -8.49 -13.73 1.83
N ARG A 20 -9.47 -13.25 1.08
CA ARG A 20 -9.65 -11.85 0.72
C ARG A 20 -11.11 -11.46 0.78
N GLY A 21 -11.36 -10.22 1.14
CA GLY A 21 -12.69 -9.66 1.09
C GLY A 21 -13.15 -9.39 -0.35
N PRO A 22 -14.41 -8.99 -0.52
CA PRO A 22 -14.94 -8.60 -1.82
C PRO A 22 -14.21 -7.37 -2.37
N THR A 23 -14.23 -7.20 -3.69
CA THR A 23 -13.80 -5.94 -4.30
C THR A 23 -15.00 -5.01 -4.34
N MET A 24 -14.97 -3.99 -3.50
CA MET A 24 -15.99 -2.95 -3.45
C MET A 24 -15.74 -1.93 -4.55
N ARG A 25 -16.81 -1.36 -5.10
CA ARG A 25 -16.74 -0.27 -6.08
C ARG A 25 -17.69 0.83 -5.65
N VAL A 26 -17.23 2.07 -5.73
CA VAL A 26 -18.00 3.25 -5.34
C VAL A 26 -17.72 4.35 -6.35
N ARG A 27 -18.74 5.13 -6.72
CA ARG A 27 -18.55 6.34 -7.54
C ARG A 27 -18.30 7.53 -6.63
N GLN A 28 -17.67 8.57 -7.17
CA GLN A 28 -17.50 9.83 -6.46
C GLN A 28 -18.85 10.40 -5.99
N GLY A 29 -18.88 10.86 -4.73
CA GLY A 29 -20.09 11.36 -4.09
C GLY A 29 -21.10 10.29 -3.65
N GLU A 30 -20.83 9.00 -3.91
CA GLU A 30 -21.57 7.91 -3.28
C GLU A 30 -20.94 7.57 -1.92
N VAL A 31 -21.78 7.09 -1.00
CA VAL A 31 -21.36 6.62 0.31
C VAL A 31 -21.03 5.13 0.24
N LEU A 32 -19.85 4.75 0.72
CA LEU A 32 -19.45 3.36 0.87
C LEU A 32 -19.79 2.87 2.27
N THR A 33 -20.66 1.87 2.38
CA THR A 33 -20.95 1.21 3.66
C THR A 33 -20.31 -0.17 3.70
N ILE A 34 -19.45 -0.42 4.69
CA ILE A 34 -18.84 -1.72 4.97
C ILE A 34 -19.43 -2.25 6.27
N ASN A 35 -20.11 -3.39 6.18
CA ASN A 35 -20.65 -4.07 7.36
C ASN A 35 -19.67 -5.16 7.82
N LEU A 36 -19.04 -4.94 8.97
CA LEU A 36 -18.02 -5.81 9.54
C LEU A 36 -18.56 -6.52 10.78
N ARG A 37 -18.38 -7.84 10.84
CA ARG A 37 -18.61 -8.65 12.03
C ARG A 37 -17.31 -9.32 12.43
N ASN A 38 -16.82 -9.01 13.62
CA ASN A 38 -15.63 -9.68 14.16
C ASN A 38 -16.04 -10.98 14.85
N ASN A 39 -15.68 -12.10 14.23
CA ASN A 39 -15.91 -13.45 14.76
C ASN A 39 -14.63 -14.12 15.29
N LEU A 40 -13.53 -13.37 15.39
CA LEU A 40 -12.29 -13.84 16.03
C LEU A 40 -12.54 -14.11 17.52
N THR A 41 -11.73 -14.98 18.13
CA THR A 41 -11.86 -15.34 19.54
C THR A 41 -10.58 -14.97 20.25
N LYS A 42 -10.71 -14.16 21.30
CA LYS A 42 -9.61 -13.64 22.11
C LYS A 42 -8.82 -14.78 22.76
N PRO A 43 -7.48 -14.70 22.79
CA PRO A 43 -6.68 -15.58 23.64
C PRO A 43 -7.03 -15.37 25.13
N ALA A 44 -6.88 -16.42 25.93
CA ALA A 44 -7.18 -16.36 27.34
C ALA A 44 -6.25 -15.36 28.07
N GLY A 45 -6.84 -14.50 28.91
CA GLY A 45 -6.09 -13.51 29.68
C GLY A 45 -5.77 -12.21 28.94
N GLU A 46 -6.38 -11.98 27.77
CA GLU A 46 -6.18 -10.75 27.01
C GLU A 46 -6.67 -9.52 27.79
N SER A 47 -5.82 -8.48 27.87
CA SER A 47 -6.10 -7.23 28.57
C SER A 47 -5.67 -6.04 27.73
N HIS A 48 -6.39 -4.91 27.82
CA HIS A 48 -6.08 -3.65 27.11
C HIS A 48 -5.01 -2.80 27.80
N ALA A 49 -4.08 -3.42 28.53
CA ALA A 49 -3.14 -2.69 29.37
C ALA A 49 -1.90 -2.16 28.62
N GLY A 50 -1.52 -2.78 27.51
CA GLY A 50 -0.35 -2.42 26.71
C GLY A 50 -0.73 -1.65 25.46
N LEU A 51 -0.14 -0.46 25.26
CA LEU A 51 -0.31 0.28 24.00
C LEU A 51 0.59 -0.26 22.89
N ASN A 52 1.87 -0.55 23.17
CA ASN A 52 2.84 -0.94 22.14
C ASN A 52 3.22 -2.43 22.22
N GLY A 53 3.53 -3.03 21.08
CA GLY A 53 3.86 -4.46 20.96
C GLY A 53 2.66 -5.28 20.46
N PHE A 54 2.95 -6.51 20.02
CA PHE A 54 1.90 -7.42 19.56
C PHE A 54 0.91 -7.70 20.69
N SER A 55 -0.35 -7.36 20.47
CA SER A 55 -1.43 -7.43 21.44
C SER A 55 -2.76 -7.33 20.71
N HIS A 56 -3.89 -7.50 21.40
CA HIS A 56 -5.21 -7.30 20.80
C HIS A 56 -5.45 -8.12 19.52
N VAL A 57 -4.87 -9.33 19.46
CA VAL A 57 -4.69 -10.07 18.21
C VAL A 57 -6.01 -10.49 17.55
N SER A 58 -7.09 -10.45 18.34
CA SER A 58 -8.46 -10.75 17.89
C SER A 58 -9.37 -9.52 17.81
N ASP A 59 -8.94 -8.37 18.31
CA ASP A 59 -9.68 -7.12 18.13
C ASP A 59 -9.31 -6.51 16.78
N THR A 60 -10.23 -5.81 16.14
CA THR A 60 -10.00 -5.26 14.80
C THR A 60 -10.58 -3.87 14.69
N ASN A 61 -10.33 -3.20 13.58
CA ASN A 61 -10.94 -1.94 13.18
C ASN A 61 -10.85 -1.88 11.64
N MET A 62 -11.05 -0.71 11.06
CA MET A 62 -10.93 -0.54 9.61
C MET A 62 -10.18 0.74 9.29
N HIS A 63 -9.19 0.62 8.41
CA HIS A 63 -8.55 1.71 7.70
C HIS A 63 -8.84 1.55 6.20
N VAL A 64 -9.21 2.64 5.52
CA VAL A 64 -9.38 2.64 4.05
C VAL A 64 -8.19 3.35 3.42
N HIS A 65 -7.12 2.58 3.32
CA HIS A 65 -5.84 3.00 2.77
C HIS A 65 -5.97 3.62 1.38
N GLY A 66 -5.59 4.89 1.32
CA GLY A 66 -5.56 5.71 0.12
C GLY A 66 -6.84 6.47 -0.17
N MET A 67 -7.76 6.52 0.80
CA MET A 67 -8.91 7.38 0.73
C MET A 67 -8.63 8.73 1.41
N HIS A 68 -8.90 9.81 0.68
CA HIS A 68 -8.98 11.16 1.22
C HIS A 68 -10.34 11.34 1.90
N SER A 69 -10.38 11.07 3.20
CA SER A 69 -11.60 11.17 4.00
C SER A 69 -11.29 11.64 5.41
N TYR A 70 -12.33 11.93 6.18
CA TYR A 70 -12.18 12.41 7.56
C TYR A 70 -11.47 11.36 8.45
N PRO A 71 -10.35 11.71 9.13
CA PRO A 71 -9.54 10.74 9.88
C PRO A 71 -10.04 10.47 11.32
N GLY A 72 -11.10 11.16 11.78
CA GLY A 72 -11.54 11.08 13.17
C GLY A 72 -10.92 12.14 14.08
N VAL A 73 -11.17 12.04 15.39
CA VAL A 73 -10.66 12.95 16.43
C VAL A 73 -10.28 12.19 17.70
N THR A 74 -9.36 12.73 18.49
CA THR A 74 -8.73 12.01 19.61
C THR A 74 -9.70 11.56 20.72
N HIS A 75 -10.79 12.29 20.96
CA HIS A 75 -11.77 11.93 21.99
C HIS A 75 -12.70 10.77 21.59
N GLN A 76 -12.64 10.32 20.34
CA GLN A 76 -13.33 9.11 19.88
C GLN A 76 -12.57 7.82 20.20
N TYR A 77 -11.33 7.95 20.67
CA TYR A 77 -10.62 6.85 21.30
C TYR A 77 -11.12 6.68 22.72
N ALA A 78 -12.04 5.75 22.89
CA ALA A 78 -12.38 5.18 24.18
C ALA A 78 -12.46 3.67 23.98
N GLY A 79 -11.87 2.89 24.89
CA GLY A 79 -11.77 1.42 24.83
C GLY A 79 -13.11 0.66 24.90
N VAL A 80 -14.21 1.30 24.53
CA VAL A 80 -15.51 0.73 24.23
C VAL A 80 -16.03 1.53 23.03
N LEU A 81 -16.39 0.84 21.95
CA LEU A 81 -17.18 1.37 20.84
C LEU A 81 -18.36 2.21 21.38
N ASP A 82 -18.19 3.52 21.51
CA ASP A 82 -19.32 4.42 21.68
C ASP A 82 -19.90 4.67 20.30
N LEU A 83 -20.62 3.67 19.79
CA LEU A 83 -21.30 3.71 18.50
C LEU A 83 -22.29 4.87 18.41
N ALA A 84 -22.75 5.43 19.54
CA ALA A 84 -23.62 6.59 19.53
C ALA A 84 -22.88 7.88 19.16
N ASN A 85 -21.55 7.93 19.35
CA ASN A 85 -20.67 9.07 19.05
C ASN A 85 -19.62 8.76 17.96
N TYR A 86 -19.72 7.59 17.33
CA TYR A 86 -18.88 7.21 16.20
C TYR A 86 -19.13 8.16 15.02
N VAL A 87 -18.07 8.85 14.59
CA VAL A 87 -18.05 9.51 13.29
C VAL A 87 -17.31 8.55 12.37
N ASP A 88 -18.04 8.02 11.39
CA ASP A 88 -17.54 7.10 10.38
C ASP A 88 -16.38 7.71 9.52
N ASN A 89 -15.93 7.02 8.46
CA ASN A 89 -14.77 7.30 7.58
C ASN A 89 -13.47 6.55 7.95
N ASP A 90 -12.30 7.18 7.76
CA ASP A 90 -10.97 6.57 8.00
C ASP A 90 -10.53 6.64 9.46
N ASN A 91 -11.51 6.72 10.36
CA ASN A 91 -11.29 6.78 11.79
C ASN A 91 -10.90 5.40 12.34
N ILE A 92 -9.60 5.22 12.60
CA ILE A 92 -9.03 3.95 13.05
C ILE A 92 -9.14 3.72 14.57
N PHE A 93 -9.57 4.70 15.36
CA PHE A 93 -9.60 4.56 16.82
C PHE A 93 -10.70 3.63 17.37
N PRO A 94 -11.86 3.47 16.70
CA PRO A 94 -12.91 2.59 17.16
C PRO A 94 -12.58 1.12 16.93
N VAL A 95 -12.64 0.35 18.02
CA VAL A 95 -12.24 -1.06 18.07
C VAL A 95 -13.46 -1.97 17.99
N VAL A 96 -13.53 -2.86 17.01
CA VAL A 96 -14.49 -3.97 16.97
C VAL A 96 -13.90 -5.16 17.73
N PRO A 97 -14.40 -5.45 18.94
CA PRO A 97 -13.80 -6.48 19.76
C PRO A 97 -14.02 -7.88 19.17
N GLY A 98 -13.08 -8.78 19.44
CA GLY A 98 -13.28 -10.22 19.25
C GLY A 98 -14.20 -10.82 20.33
N LYS A 99 -14.62 -12.07 20.14
CA LYS A 99 -15.36 -12.84 21.14
C LYS A 99 -14.47 -13.21 22.33
N ASP A 100 -14.99 -13.15 23.53
CA ASP A 100 -14.25 -13.57 24.74
C ASP A 100 -14.08 -15.09 24.81
N ARG A 101 -15.01 -15.84 24.19
CA ARG A 101 -14.97 -17.31 24.15
C ARG A 101 -15.43 -17.85 22.81
N GLN A 102 -14.93 -19.03 22.44
CA GLN A 102 -15.23 -19.65 21.16
C GLN A 102 -16.73 -19.97 20.98
N ASP A 103 -17.39 -20.38 22.07
CA ASP A 103 -18.81 -20.75 22.16
C ASP A 103 -19.77 -19.56 22.27
N GLN A 104 -19.24 -18.34 22.40
CA GLN A 104 -20.05 -17.13 22.44
C GLN A 104 -20.81 -16.94 21.13
N ALA A 105 -22.05 -16.44 21.23
CA ALA A 105 -22.85 -16.04 20.08
C ALA A 105 -22.11 -14.98 19.25
N GLU A 106 -22.43 -14.91 17.97
CA GLU A 106 -21.84 -13.92 17.07
C GLU A 106 -22.10 -12.49 17.56
N LEU A 107 -21.07 -11.64 17.45
CA LEU A 107 -21.15 -10.25 17.85
C LEU A 107 -22.01 -9.43 16.88
N ALA A 108 -22.50 -8.28 17.36
CA ALA A 108 -23.28 -7.36 16.55
C ALA A 108 -22.49 -6.89 15.32
N LEU A 109 -23.20 -6.74 14.20
CA LEU A 109 -22.66 -6.17 12.97
C LEU A 109 -22.32 -4.69 13.20
N GLN A 110 -21.11 -4.29 12.81
CA GLN A 110 -20.65 -2.90 12.83
C GLN A 110 -20.71 -2.33 11.44
N SER A 111 -21.38 -1.20 11.27
CA SER A 111 -21.46 -0.51 9.98
C SER A 111 -20.44 0.63 9.97
N TYR A 112 -19.54 0.58 9.00
CA TYR A 112 -18.58 1.64 8.69
C TYR A 112 -19.07 2.41 7.48
N THR A 113 -19.37 3.69 7.65
CA THR A 113 -19.83 4.55 6.56
C THR A 113 -18.71 5.46 6.08
N ILE A 114 -18.00 5.05 5.05
CA ILE A 114 -17.00 5.92 4.44
C ILE A 114 -17.71 6.82 3.44
N ASN A 115 -17.81 8.09 3.80
CA ASN A 115 -18.26 9.14 2.94
C ASN A 115 -17.01 9.78 2.30
N PRO A 116 -16.65 9.45 1.05
CA PRO A 116 -15.73 10.27 0.29
C PRO A 116 -16.46 11.61 0.04
N VAL A 117 -16.41 12.53 1.02
CA VAL A 117 -17.32 13.68 1.14
C VAL A 117 -17.34 14.57 -0.10
N CYS A 118 -16.35 14.51 -1.00
CA CYS A 118 -16.30 15.42 -2.11
C CYS A 118 -16.40 14.72 -3.47
N LYS A 119 -17.16 15.37 -4.37
CA LYS A 119 -17.09 15.19 -5.83
C LYS A 119 -15.65 15.26 -6.39
N GLU A 120 -14.69 15.59 -5.53
CA GLU A 120 -13.29 15.87 -5.83
C GLU A 120 -12.34 14.79 -5.29
N HIS A 121 -12.80 13.61 -4.84
CA HIS A 121 -11.87 12.51 -4.56
C HIS A 121 -11.32 11.92 -5.87
N MET A 122 -10.00 11.85 -6.07
CA MET A 122 -9.38 11.23 -7.25
C MET A 122 -9.86 9.79 -7.47
N PRO A 123 -10.16 9.37 -8.71
CA PRO A 123 -10.49 7.99 -8.99
C PRO A 123 -9.24 7.10 -8.93
N GLY A 124 -9.41 5.84 -8.55
CA GLY A 124 -8.28 4.94 -8.39
C GLY A 124 -8.58 3.71 -7.54
N MET A 125 -7.51 3.03 -7.12
CA MET A 125 -7.59 1.82 -6.30
C MET A 125 -7.08 2.08 -4.88
N ALA A 126 -8.01 2.12 -3.95
CA ALA A 126 -7.78 2.03 -2.52
C ALA A 126 -7.95 0.56 -2.07
N TRP A 127 -7.69 0.31 -0.79
CA TRP A 127 -7.96 -0.97 -0.17
C TRP A 127 -8.28 -0.75 1.30
N ALA A 128 -9.03 -1.65 1.90
CA ALA A 128 -9.42 -1.54 3.30
C ALA A 128 -8.87 -2.74 4.09
N HIS A 129 -8.34 -2.47 5.27
CA HIS A 129 -7.72 -3.48 6.11
C HIS A 129 -7.78 -3.13 7.60
N PRO A 130 -7.67 -4.13 8.48
CA PRO A 130 -7.43 -3.94 9.90
C PRO A 130 -6.20 -3.08 10.13
N HIS A 131 -6.31 -2.20 11.11
CA HIS A 131 -5.33 -1.22 11.55
C HIS A 131 -5.37 -1.11 13.08
N GLN A 132 -5.77 -2.20 13.75
CA GLN A 132 -5.84 -2.23 15.20
C GLN A 132 -4.41 -2.43 15.69
N HIS A 133 -3.83 -1.36 16.21
CA HIS A 133 -2.46 -1.35 16.67
C HIS A 133 -2.16 -2.52 17.61
N GLY A 134 -1.09 -3.25 17.32
CA GLY A 134 -0.70 -4.49 18.00
C GLY A 134 -1.13 -5.77 17.26
N SER A 135 -2.05 -5.69 16.31
CA SER A 135 -2.64 -6.84 15.63
C SER A 135 -2.58 -6.80 14.10
N THR A 136 -2.21 -5.66 13.52
CA THR A 136 -2.22 -5.38 12.08
C THR A 136 -1.43 -6.44 11.29
N THR A 137 -0.24 -6.79 11.78
CA THR A 137 0.66 -7.84 11.28
C THR A 137 -0.03 -9.19 11.06
N LEU A 138 -0.83 -9.60 12.04
CA LEU A 138 -1.51 -10.88 12.03
C LEU A 138 -2.75 -10.80 11.13
N GLN A 139 -3.47 -9.69 11.12
CA GLN A 139 -4.76 -9.66 10.41
C GLN A 139 -4.63 -9.35 8.92
N VAL A 140 -3.85 -8.34 8.55
CA VAL A 140 -3.79 -7.80 7.17
C VAL A 140 -3.49 -8.84 6.07
N PRO A 141 -2.58 -9.83 6.26
CA PRO A 141 -2.28 -10.82 5.22
C PRO A 141 -3.50 -11.51 4.60
N THR A 142 -4.59 -11.61 5.35
CA THR A 142 -5.79 -12.39 4.98
C THR A 142 -7.12 -11.72 5.31
N ALA A 143 -7.11 -10.62 6.06
CA ALA A 143 -8.29 -9.85 6.42
C ALA A 143 -8.30 -8.48 5.74
N SER A 144 -7.97 -8.38 4.45
CA SER A 144 -8.10 -7.14 3.68
C SER A 144 -9.04 -7.27 2.47
N LEU A 145 -9.52 -6.14 1.97
CA LEU A 145 -10.42 -6.04 0.82
C LEU A 145 -10.02 -4.88 -0.09
N LEU A 146 -10.48 -4.87 -1.35
CA LEU A 146 -10.16 -3.79 -2.29
C LEU A 146 -11.33 -2.82 -2.44
N VAL A 147 -11.01 -1.54 -2.63
CA VAL A 147 -12.00 -0.48 -2.89
C VAL A 147 -11.60 0.25 -4.17
N ILE A 148 -12.44 0.19 -5.20
CA ILE A 148 -12.22 0.91 -6.45
C ILE A 148 -13.13 2.13 -6.47
N ILE A 149 -12.51 3.30 -6.61
CA ILE A 149 -13.17 4.59 -6.72
C ILE A 149 -13.27 4.89 -8.21
N GLU A 150 -14.50 4.86 -8.73
CA GLU A 150 -14.78 5.06 -10.14
C GLU A 150 -14.80 6.55 -10.48
N GLY A 151 -14.06 6.91 -11.53
CA GLY A 151 -14.02 8.27 -12.07
C GLY A 151 -14.86 8.42 -13.33
N GLY A 152 -15.25 9.65 -13.64
CA GLY A 152 -15.85 10.02 -14.90
C GLY A 152 -14.89 10.74 -15.87
N PRO A 153 -15.40 11.17 -17.04
CA PRO A 153 -14.62 11.85 -18.07
C PRO A 153 -14.02 13.20 -17.63
N GLU A 154 -14.53 13.80 -16.57
CA GLU A 154 -14.01 15.04 -15.96
C GLU A 154 -12.55 14.91 -15.49
N TRP A 155 -12.10 13.71 -15.11
CA TRP A 155 -10.72 13.47 -14.71
C TRP A 155 -9.76 13.31 -15.87
N LEU A 156 -10.29 13.01 -17.05
CA LEU A 156 -9.54 12.79 -18.28
C LEU A 156 -10.15 13.62 -19.42
N PRO A 157 -10.17 14.96 -19.28
CA PRO A 157 -10.87 15.83 -20.22
C PRO A 157 -10.16 15.90 -21.56
N ASP A 158 -10.94 16.00 -22.63
CA ASP A 158 -10.43 16.13 -24.00
C ASP A 158 -9.55 17.38 -24.17
N ALA A 159 -9.86 18.46 -23.44
CA ALA A 159 -9.10 19.70 -23.44
C ALA A 159 -7.63 19.51 -23.00
N ASN A 160 -7.34 18.48 -22.19
CA ASN A 160 -6.00 18.14 -21.74
C ASN A 160 -5.36 17.03 -22.59
N GLY A 161 -5.91 16.74 -23.77
CA GLY A 161 -5.42 15.69 -24.67
C GLY A 161 -5.75 14.27 -24.22
N CYS A 162 -6.65 14.08 -23.24
CA CYS A 162 -6.91 12.76 -22.65
C CYS A 162 -7.92 11.90 -23.39
N ARG A 163 -8.45 12.34 -24.55
CA ARG A 163 -9.48 11.62 -25.30
C ARG A 163 -9.09 10.18 -25.62
N GLU A 164 -7.93 9.98 -26.25
CA GLU A 164 -7.47 8.66 -26.71
C GLU A 164 -7.14 7.73 -25.53
N VAL A 165 -6.54 8.28 -24.46
CA VAL A 165 -6.21 7.51 -23.24
C VAL A 165 -7.50 7.08 -22.53
N ARG A 166 -8.46 7.99 -22.36
CA ARG A 166 -9.77 7.70 -21.77
C ARG A 166 -10.52 6.62 -22.56
N GLN A 167 -10.60 6.77 -23.88
CA GLN A 167 -11.23 5.76 -24.74
C GLN A 167 -10.58 4.38 -24.62
N LEU A 168 -9.26 4.33 -24.47
CA LEU A 168 -8.55 3.07 -24.27
C LEU A 168 -8.83 2.47 -22.89
N LEU A 169 -8.83 3.28 -21.83
CA LEU A 169 -9.15 2.84 -20.47
C LEU A 169 -10.59 2.30 -20.36
N ASP A 170 -11.54 2.94 -21.05
CA ASP A 170 -12.96 2.53 -21.08
C ASP A 170 -13.16 1.22 -21.87
N ALA A 171 -12.39 1.02 -22.95
CA ALA A 171 -12.52 -0.15 -23.83
C ALA A 171 -11.69 -1.37 -23.41
N ALA A 172 -10.59 -1.17 -22.68
CA ALA A 172 -9.68 -2.24 -22.27
C ALA A 172 -10.32 -3.11 -21.17
N PRO A 173 -10.36 -4.46 -21.34
CA PRO A 173 -10.87 -5.33 -20.29
C PRO A 173 -10.09 -5.18 -18.99
N GLU A 174 -10.80 -4.99 -17.89
CA GLU A 174 -10.19 -4.81 -16.58
C GLU A 174 -9.68 -6.14 -15.99
N LYS A 175 -8.52 -6.09 -15.34
CA LYS A 175 -7.99 -7.14 -14.46
C LYS A 175 -7.60 -6.53 -13.13
N VAL A 176 -8.27 -6.96 -12.07
CA VAL A 176 -7.85 -6.67 -10.69
C VAL A 176 -6.85 -7.73 -10.27
N LEU A 177 -5.65 -7.30 -9.88
CA LEU A 177 -4.54 -8.13 -9.45
C LEU A 177 -4.22 -7.81 -7.99
N TYR A 178 -4.84 -8.55 -7.08
CA TYR A 178 -4.68 -8.43 -5.64
C TYR A 178 -3.57 -9.38 -5.18
N PHE A 179 -2.42 -8.83 -4.81
CA PHE A 179 -1.29 -9.58 -4.27
C PHE A 179 -1.36 -9.61 -2.74
N GLN A 180 -1.37 -10.82 -2.18
CA GLN A 180 -1.36 -11.06 -0.74
C GLN A 180 -0.16 -11.91 -0.40
N MET A 181 0.56 -11.57 0.66
CA MET A 181 1.73 -12.35 1.10
C MET A 181 1.40 -13.14 2.35
N LEU A 182 1.54 -14.46 2.28
CA LEU A 182 1.55 -15.33 3.43
C LEU A 182 2.99 -15.43 3.96
N PRO A 183 3.27 -14.93 5.19
CA PRO A 183 4.60 -14.93 5.75
C PRO A 183 4.92 -16.32 6.33
N PHE A 184 5.79 -17.06 5.65
CA PHE A 184 6.27 -18.38 6.11
C PHE A 184 7.77 -18.39 6.40
N ARG A 185 8.49 -17.34 5.99
CA ARG A 185 9.93 -17.25 6.19
C ARG A 185 10.26 -17.16 7.68
N PRO A 186 11.12 -18.05 8.22
CA PRO A 186 11.59 -17.90 9.60
C PRO A 186 12.47 -16.63 9.72
N PRO A 187 12.57 -16.05 10.92
CA PRO A 187 13.56 -15.01 11.22
C PRO A 187 14.99 -15.45 10.84
N ALA A 188 15.86 -14.50 10.50
CA ALA A 188 17.27 -14.82 10.34
C ALA A 188 17.89 -15.27 11.67
N ASP A 189 19.00 -16.01 11.54
CA ASP A 189 19.88 -16.28 12.67
C ASP A 189 20.42 -14.98 13.27
N ALA A 190 20.57 -14.97 14.59
CA ALA A 190 21.23 -13.88 15.29
C ALA A 190 22.63 -13.59 14.71
N THR A 191 22.98 -12.31 14.65
CA THR A 191 24.32 -11.84 14.30
C THR A 191 24.99 -11.24 15.54
N PRO A 192 26.32 -11.03 15.55
CA PRO A 192 26.99 -10.35 16.66
C PRO A 192 26.41 -8.96 16.99
N THR A 193 25.80 -8.29 16.00
CA THR A 193 25.19 -6.97 16.15
C THR A 193 23.67 -7.02 16.34
N THR A 194 23.04 -8.19 16.22
CA THR A 194 21.58 -8.33 16.25
C THR A 194 21.18 -9.65 16.91
N PRO A 195 20.76 -9.63 18.20
CA PRO A 195 20.37 -10.84 18.92
C PRO A 195 19.09 -11.48 18.36
N GLN A 196 18.83 -12.75 18.72
CA GLN A 196 17.71 -13.50 18.13
C GLN A 196 16.35 -12.87 18.38
N TRP A 197 16.09 -12.37 19.60
CA TRP A 197 14.81 -11.72 19.93
C TRP A 197 14.51 -10.52 19.02
N ALA A 198 15.55 -9.86 18.50
CA ALA A 198 15.45 -8.74 17.60
C ALA A 198 15.17 -9.18 16.16
N GLN A 199 15.82 -10.25 15.69
CA GLN A 199 15.49 -10.88 14.41
C GLN A 199 14.04 -11.40 14.41
N ASP A 200 13.62 -12.02 15.52
CA ASP A 200 12.27 -12.52 15.71
C ASP A 200 11.23 -11.41 15.60
N LEU A 201 11.56 -10.16 16.00
CA LEU A 201 10.68 -9.00 15.83
C LEU A 201 10.68 -8.49 14.39
N ASP A 202 11.86 -8.29 13.79
CA ASP A 202 12.01 -7.69 12.46
C ASP A 202 11.42 -8.57 11.34
N ASP A 203 11.68 -9.87 11.41
CA ASP A 203 11.32 -10.84 10.39
C ASP A 203 10.22 -11.79 10.84
N ALA A 204 9.49 -11.48 11.92
CA ALA A 204 8.45 -12.37 12.43
C ALA A 204 7.51 -12.83 11.31
N ASN A 205 7.31 -14.14 11.25
CA ASN A 205 6.18 -14.72 10.54
C ASN A 205 4.97 -14.76 11.46
N TYR A 206 3.87 -15.30 10.95
CA TYR A 206 2.60 -15.36 11.66
C TYR A 206 2.73 -16.07 13.03
N GLN A 207 3.44 -17.20 13.08
CA GLN A 207 3.64 -17.99 14.30
C GLN A 207 4.48 -17.22 15.31
N THR A 208 5.51 -16.52 14.83
CA THR A 208 6.42 -15.73 15.66
C THR A 208 5.68 -14.55 16.26
N ALA A 209 4.95 -13.77 15.44
CA ALA A 209 4.13 -12.65 15.92
C ALA A 209 3.07 -13.13 16.93
N SER A 210 2.39 -14.25 16.66
CA SER A 210 1.38 -14.82 17.54
C SER A 210 1.95 -15.36 18.86
N ARG A 211 3.19 -15.89 18.85
CA ARG A 211 3.90 -16.29 20.07
C ARG A 211 4.39 -15.09 20.88
N LEU A 212 4.80 -14.02 20.19
CA LEU A 212 5.29 -12.78 20.79
C LEU A 212 4.17 -11.87 21.30
N SER A 213 2.90 -12.17 20.99
CA SER A 213 1.77 -11.39 21.48
C SER A 213 1.62 -11.46 22.99
N ASP A 214 1.05 -10.43 23.59
CA ASP A 214 0.68 -10.40 25.01
C ASP A 214 -0.85 -10.26 25.18
N PRO A 215 -1.52 -11.29 25.71
CA PRO A 215 -1.00 -12.61 26.05
C PRO A 215 -0.61 -13.40 24.79
N PRO A 216 0.23 -14.43 24.93
CA PRO A 216 0.58 -15.30 23.82
C PRO A 216 -0.67 -15.94 23.21
N ASN A 217 -0.77 -15.92 21.88
CA ASN A 217 -1.82 -16.59 21.13
C ASN A 217 -1.22 -17.79 20.39
N PRO A 218 -1.05 -18.96 21.05
CA PRO A 218 -0.41 -20.11 20.42
C PRO A 218 -1.32 -20.72 19.36
N LEU A 219 -1.12 -20.30 18.11
CA LEU A 219 -1.73 -20.96 16.97
C LEU A 219 -1.11 -22.34 16.78
N PRO A 220 -1.87 -23.34 16.30
CA PRO A 220 -1.30 -24.64 16.02
C PRO A 220 -0.15 -24.50 15.02
N GLU A 221 0.95 -25.18 15.30
CA GLU A 221 2.08 -25.24 14.37
C GLU A 221 1.60 -25.75 13.01
N PRO A 222 1.99 -25.10 11.89
CA PRO A 222 1.67 -25.58 10.56
C PRO A 222 2.10 -27.03 10.39
N LYS A 223 1.17 -27.91 10.01
CA LYS A 223 1.54 -29.28 9.64
C LYS A 223 2.19 -29.24 8.27
N GLY A 224 3.50 -29.47 8.19
CA GLY A 224 4.24 -29.51 6.94
C GLY A 224 5.51 -28.66 6.99
N SER A 225 6.40 -28.80 6.01
CA SER A 225 7.51 -27.85 5.86
C SER A 225 6.87 -26.50 5.56
N ALA A 226 6.89 -25.58 6.53
CA ALA A 226 6.93 -24.17 6.17
C ALA A 226 8.04 -24.05 5.14
N ILE A 227 7.68 -23.60 3.94
CA ILE A 227 8.68 -23.21 2.97
C ILE A 227 9.47 -22.07 3.61
N ASP A 228 10.79 -22.10 3.48
CA ASP A 228 11.75 -21.11 3.99
C ASP A 228 11.64 -19.73 3.32
N ARG A 229 10.46 -19.41 2.78
CA ARG A 229 10.18 -18.22 1.97
C ARG A 229 8.75 -17.72 2.18
N ASP A 230 8.62 -16.41 2.15
CA ASP A 230 7.32 -15.75 2.05
C ASP A 230 6.67 -16.11 0.70
N THR A 231 5.34 -16.30 0.68
CA THR A 231 4.61 -16.70 -0.54
C THR A 231 3.55 -15.69 -0.90
N VAL A 232 3.57 -15.25 -2.16
CA VAL A 232 2.58 -14.33 -2.70
C VAL A 232 1.51 -15.08 -3.46
N LEU A 233 0.26 -14.83 -3.09
CA LEU A 233 -0.94 -15.24 -3.79
C LEU A 233 -1.44 -14.09 -4.66
N LEU A 234 -2.02 -14.45 -5.80
CA LEU A 234 -2.69 -13.51 -6.69
C LEU A 234 -4.20 -13.84 -6.69
N ASN A 235 -5.01 -12.89 -6.21
CA ASN A 235 -6.45 -13.04 -6.03
C ASN A 235 -6.85 -14.28 -5.19
N GLY A 236 -6.01 -14.66 -4.22
CA GLY A 236 -6.16 -15.86 -3.39
C GLY A 236 -5.65 -17.17 -4.02
N GLY A 237 -5.18 -17.15 -5.27
CA GLY A 237 -4.62 -18.33 -5.94
C GLY A 237 -3.08 -18.31 -5.97
N PHE A 238 -2.47 -19.49 -5.89
CA PHE A 238 -1.02 -19.64 -6.13
C PHE A 238 -0.75 -19.77 -7.63
N GLN A 239 -0.04 -18.81 -8.21
CA GLN A 239 0.37 -18.79 -9.63
C GLN A 239 -0.79 -19.04 -10.63
N PRO A 240 -1.89 -18.28 -10.56
CA PRO A 240 -3.04 -18.48 -11.44
C PRO A 240 -2.70 -18.13 -12.91
N ARG A 241 -3.60 -18.51 -13.81
CA ARG A 241 -3.49 -18.19 -15.25
C ARG A 241 -4.31 -16.94 -15.59
N ILE A 242 -3.67 -15.98 -16.25
CA ILE A 242 -4.27 -14.74 -16.77
C ILE A 242 -4.43 -14.90 -18.27
N PHE A 243 -5.63 -14.64 -18.80
CA PHE A 243 -5.90 -14.75 -20.22
C PHE A 243 -5.86 -13.39 -20.90
N MET A 244 -5.10 -13.29 -22.00
CA MET A 244 -5.00 -12.09 -22.84
C MET A 244 -5.17 -12.46 -24.31
N LYS A 245 -5.81 -11.61 -25.12
CA LYS A 245 -5.77 -11.75 -26.57
C LYS A 245 -4.52 -11.07 -27.12
N SER A 246 -3.93 -11.63 -28.17
CA SER A 246 -2.73 -11.07 -28.79
C SER A 246 -2.96 -9.64 -29.27
N GLY A 247 -2.15 -8.70 -28.77
CA GLY A 247 -2.20 -7.28 -29.12
C GLY A 247 -3.36 -6.49 -28.52
N GLU A 248 -4.19 -7.08 -27.66
CA GLU A 248 -5.23 -6.38 -26.90
C GLU A 248 -4.62 -5.69 -25.68
N TYR A 249 -5.06 -4.45 -25.40
CA TYR A 249 -4.77 -3.82 -24.12
C TYR A 249 -5.75 -4.29 -23.06
N GLN A 250 -5.24 -4.60 -21.87
CA GLN A 250 -6.03 -4.78 -20.65
C GLN A 250 -5.69 -3.70 -19.64
N ARG A 251 -6.69 -3.26 -18.87
CA ARG A 251 -6.52 -2.32 -17.76
C ARG A 251 -6.26 -3.11 -16.49
N TRP A 252 -5.02 -3.18 -16.07
CA TRP A 252 -4.60 -3.89 -14.86
C TRP A 252 -4.58 -2.93 -13.68
N ARG A 253 -5.23 -3.32 -12.58
CA ARG A 253 -5.19 -2.61 -11.30
C ARG A 253 -4.54 -3.51 -10.27
N LEU A 254 -3.33 -3.14 -9.85
CA LEU A 254 -2.46 -3.92 -8.98
C LEU A 254 -2.56 -3.37 -7.55
N ALA A 255 -2.79 -4.25 -6.57
CA ALA A 255 -2.71 -3.93 -5.16
C ALA A 255 -1.71 -4.85 -4.47
N TRP A 256 -0.61 -4.27 -3.97
CA TRP A 256 0.41 -4.97 -3.21
C TRP A 256 0.10 -4.88 -1.71
N ALA A 257 -0.98 -5.58 -1.34
CA ALA A 257 -1.54 -5.62 0.01
C ALA A 257 -0.82 -6.68 0.85
N THR A 258 0.51 -6.55 0.93
CA THR A 258 1.39 -7.40 1.73
C THR A 258 1.72 -6.74 3.05
N SER A 259 2.01 -7.55 4.08
CA SER A 259 2.39 -7.05 5.40
C SER A 259 3.83 -6.53 5.48
N LYS A 260 4.66 -6.93 4.52
CA LYS A 260 6.07 -6.55 4.40
C LYS A 260 6.56 -6.90 2.99
N ARG A 261 7.85 -6.59 2.74
CA ARG A 261 8.57 -6.85 1.48
C ARG A 261 8.05 -6.04 0.29
N TRP A 262 8.92 -5.86 -0.70
CA TRP A 262 8.61 -5.21 -1.96
C TRP A 262 8.78 -6.17 -3.12
N ALA A 263 8.23 -5.81 -4.28
CA ALA A 263 8.45 -6.54 -5.51
C ALA A 263 8.72 -5.61 -6.70
N SER A 264 9.57 -6.09 -7.61
CA SER A 264 9.65 -5.58 -8.98
C SER A 264 8.95 -6.57 -9.90
N ILE A 265 7.76 -6.22 -10.36
CA ILE A 265 6.92 -7.12 -11.15
C ILE A 265 7.10 -6.82 -12.63
N GLY A 266 7.59 -7.79 -13.39
CA GLY A 266 7.69 -7.71 -14.85
C GLY A 266 7.05 -8.92 -15.53
N ILE A 267 7.05 -8.88 -16.86
CA ILE A 267 6.53 -9.97 -17.69
C ILE A 267 7.69 -10.55 -18.49
N VAL A 268 7.98 -11.82 -18.25
CA VAL A 268 9.11 -12.54 -18.87
C VAL A 268 8.62 -13.76 -19.65
N ASP A 269 9.42 -14.24 -20.59
CA ASP A 269 9.22 -15.52 -21.22
C ASP A 269 9.73 -16.68 -20.33
N LYS A 270 9.61 -17.92 -20.81
CA LYS A 270 10.04 -19.11 -20.08
C LYS A 270 11.55 -19.18 -19.83
N SER A 271 12.35 -18.42 -20.57
CA SER A 271 13.80 -18.30 -20.37
C SER A 271 14.17 -17.18 -19.39
N GLY A 272 13.18 -16.43 -18.89
CA GLY A 272 13.39 -15.29 -18.00
C GLY A 272 13.74 -13.99 -18.73
N GLN A 273 13.67 -13.94 -20.06
CA GLN A 273 13.91 -12.72 -20.82
C GLN A 273 12.63 -11.88 -20.92
N PRO A 274 12.73 -10.54 -21.09
CA PRO A 274 11.54 -9.69 -21.24
C PRO A 274 10.61 -10.20 -22.35
N ALA A 275 9.35 -10.42 -22.00
CA ALA A 275 8.34 -10.84 -22.96
C ALA A 275 8.02 -9.70 -23.95
N PRO A 276 7.45 -9.99 -25.14
CA PRO A 276 6.93 -8.99 -26.07
C PRO A 276 5.63 -8.34 -25.56
N CYS A 277 5.73 -7.74 -24.37
CA CYS A 277 4.66 -7.04 -23.67
C CYS A 277 5.05 -5.57 -23.47
N GLU A 278 4.05 -4.71 -23.46
CA GLU A 278 4.15 -3.30 -23.16
C GLU A 278 3.34 -3.00 -21.92
N MET A 279 3.95 -2.25 -20.99
CA MET A 279 3.35 -1.82 -19.73
C MET A 279 3.33 -0.29 -19.71
N LEU A 280 2.14 0.27 -19.56
CA LEU A 280 1.86 1.70 -19.60
C LEU A 280 1.21 2.11 -18.27
N LEU A 281 1.96 2.73 -17.38
CA LEU A 281 1.52 3.20 -16.07
C LEU A 281 0.58 4.41 -16.20
N VAL A 282 -0.50 4.40 -15.44
CA VAL A 282 -1.58 5.39 -15.45
C VAL A 282 -1.74 6.06 -14.10
N GLY A 283 -1.57 5.32 -13.00
CA GLY A 283 -1.68 5.87 -11.66
C GLY A 283 -0.96 5.04 -10.62
N LYS A 284 -0.71 5.65 -9.47
CA LYS A 284 -0.14 5.03 -8.27
C LYS A 284 -0.98 5.44 -7.07
N ASP A 285 -1.17 4.55 -6.11
CA ASP A 285 -1.77 4.85 -4.80
C ASP A 285 -3.09 5.66 -4.88
N ALA A 286 -4.02 5.22 -5.73
CA ALA A 286 -5.31 5.88 -6.00
C ALA A 286 -5.26 7.30 -6.59
N VAL A 287 -4.13 7.69 -7.21
CA VAL A 287 -3.98 8.98 -7.90
C VAL A 287 -3.39 8.77 -9.30
N TYR A 288 -3.91 9.51 -10.29
CA TYR A 288 -3.28 9.52 -11.62
C TYR A 288 -1.89 10.14 -11.57
N LEU A 289 -0.99 9.69 -12.44
CA LEU A 289 0.25 10.43 -12.69
C LEU A 289 -0.09 11.82 -13.24
N MET A 290 0.86 12.75 -13.17
CA MET A 290 0.66 14.07 -13.77
C MET A 290 0.57 14.02 -15.28
N GLU A 291 1.28 13.09 -15.90
CA GLU A 291 1.23 12.83 -17.33
C GLU A 291 1.03 11.34 -17.54
N ILE A 292 0.03 10.98 -18.33
CA ILE A 292 -0.31 9.58 -18.60
C ILE A 292 -0.45 9.31 -20.10
N PRO A 293 -0.22 8.06 -20.53
CA PRO A 293 0.42 7.00 -19.75
C PRO A 293 1.96 7.09 -19.83
N ARG A 294 2.64 6.62 -18.78
CA ARG A 294 4.11 6.47 -18.77
C ARG A 294 4.49 5.04 -19.15
N LYS A 295 5.41 4.86 -20.08
CA LYS A 295 5.93 3.52 -20.39
C LYS A 295 6.89 3.07 -19.30
N VAL A 296 6.69 1.86 -18.78
CA VAL A 296 7.55 1.27 -17.76
C VAL A 296 7.97 -0.14 -18.13
N SER A 297 9.11 -0.57 -17.60
CA SER A 297 9.60 -1.95 -17.75
C SER A 297 9.02 -2.90 -16.68
N HIS A 298 8.73 -2.36 -15.49
CA HIS A 298 8.26 -3.10 -14.33
C HIS A 298 7.26 -2.28 -13.52
N ALA A 299 6.45 -2.96 -12.71
CA ALA A 299 5.75 -2.35 -11.59
C ALA A 299 6.56 -2.56 -10.30
N TYR A 300 7.07 -1.47 -9.71
CA TYR A 300 7.68 -1.52 -8.39
C TYR A 300 6.63 -1.23 -7.33
N LEU A 301 6.44 -2.15 -6.39
CA LEU A 301 5.45 -2.02 -5.33
C LEU A 301 6.07 -2.41 -3.98
N ALA A 302 6.04 -1.49 -3.02
CA ALA A 302 6.29 -1.78 -1.61
C ALA A 302 4.98 -2.14 -0.89
N ALA A 303 5.08 -2.65 0.34
CA ALA A 303 3.91 -2.98 1.17
C ALA A 303 2.95 -1.78 1.27
N GLY A 304 1.70 -1.98 0.86
CA GLY A 304 0.66 -0.94 0.82
C GLY A 304 0.53 -0.19 -0.52
N ASN A 305 1.45 -0.37 -1.47
CA ASN A 305 1.36 0.32 -2.76
C ASN A 305 0.29 -0.24 -3.69
N ARG A 306 -0.27 0.64 -4.51
CA ARG A 306 -1.15 0.29 -5.63
C ARG A 306 -0.66 0.91 -6.93
N ALA A 307 -0.98 0.28 -8.05
CA ALA A 307 -0.71 0.82 -9.38
C ALA A 307 -1.83 0.50 -10.36
N GLU A 308 -2.05 1.38 -11.32
CA GLU A 308 -2.96 1.17 -12.43
C GLU A 308 -2.20 1.28 -13.74
N MET A 309 -2.39 0.30 -14.63
CA MET A 309 -1.59 0.14 -15.84
C MET A 309 -2.43 -0.37 -17.01
N LEU A 310 -2.07 0.03 -18.22
CA LEU A 310 -2.49 -0.62 -19.45
C LEU A 310 -1.40 -1.61 -19.88
N VAL A 311 -1.78 -2.87 -20.08
CA VAL A 311 -0.85 -3.96 -20.44
C VAL A 311 -1.28 -4.60 -21.74
N LYS A 312 -0.34 -4.74 -22.68
CA LYS A 312 -0.56 -5.38 -23.98
C LYS A 312 0.56 -6.36 -24.27
N CYS A 313 0.22 -7.61 -24.56
CA CYS A 313 1.18 -8.64 -24.93
C CYS A 313 0.92 -9.16 -26.34
N LYS A 314 1.98 -9.41 -27.12
CA LYS A 314 1.90 -9.99 -28.46
C LYS A 314 2.43 -11.41 -28.47
N GLY A 315 1.69 -12.35 -29.04
CA GLY A 315 2.15 -13.74 -29.19
C GLY A 315 1.25 -14.53 -30.13
N ARG A 316 1.65 -15.76 -30.46
CA ARG A 316 0.75 -16.71 -31.14
C ARG A 316 -0.26 -17.23 -30.10
N PRO A 317 -1.49 -17.59 -30.50
CA PRO A 317 -2.40 -18.29 -29.60
C PRO A 317 -1.72 -19.54 -29.01
N GLY A 318 -1.84 -19.75 -27.70
CA GLY A 318 -1.16 -20.79 -26.94
C GLY A 318 0.25 -20.42 -26.45
N SER A 319 0.80 -19.27 -26.84
CA SER A 319 2.01 -18.74 -26.21
C SER A 319 1.76 -18.42 -24.74
N GLU A 320 2.76 -18.68 -23.89
CA GLU A 320 2.72 -18.41 -22.46
C GLU A 320 3.87 -17.48 -22.06
N TYR A 321 3.55 -16.50 -21.23
CA TYR A 321 4.50 -15.63 -20.53
C TYR A 321 4.30 -15.77 -19.01
N VAL A 322 5.24 -15.27 -18.23
CA VAL A 322 5.22 -15.36 -16.76
C VAL A 322 5.16 -13.95 -16.20
N LEU A 323 4.16 -13.70 -15.36
CA LEU A 323 4.16 -12.53 -14.48
C LEU A 323 5.06 -12.86 -13.28
N ARG A 324 6.17 -12.15 -13.13
CA ARG A 324 7.23 -12.49 -12.17
C ARG A 324 7.58 -11.30 -11.29
N ALA A 325 7.58 -11.51 -9.98
CA ALA A 325 8.36 -10.69 -9.05
C ALA A 325 9.83 -11.10 -9.23
N GLN A 326 10.62 -10.20 -9.80
CA GLN A 326 11.98 -10.44 -10.26
C GLN A 326 13.02 -10.17 -9.18
N ALA A 327 14.26 -10.58 -9.45
CA ALA A 327 15.38 -10.29 -8.58
C ALA A 327 15.53 -8.76 -8.39
N ALA A 328 15.96 -8.34 -7.21
CA ALA A 328 16.03 -6.92 -6.87
C ALA A 328 16.94 -6.12 -7.83
N GLN A 329 17.97 -6.75 -8.38
CA GLN A 329 18.90 -6.17 -9.36
C GLN A 329 18.24 -5.93 -10.73
N GLU A 330 17.18 -6.67 -11.05
CA GLU A 330 16.38 -6.55 -12.28
C GLU A 330 15.26 -5.51 -12.13
N SER A 331 15.23 -4.77 -11.01
CA SER A 331 14.25 -3.72 -10.76
C SER A 331 14.47 -2.47 -11.64
N PRO A 332 13.49 -1.54 -11.69
CA PRO A 332 13.67 -0.23 -12.32
C PRO A 332 14.90 0.54 -11.84
N PHE A 333 15.42 0.20 -10.65
CA PHE A 333 16.60 0.85 -10.09
C PHE A 333 17.93 0.34 -10.66
N ARG A 334 17.92 -0.81 -11.36
CA ARG A 334 19.06 -1.44 -12.04
C ARG A 334 20.24 -1.82 -11.13
N CYS A 335 20.00 -1.83 -9.83
CA CYS A 335 20.98 -2.15 -8.81
C CYS A 335 20.25 -2.67 -7.57
N CYS A 336 21.01 -3.30 -6.68
CA CYS A 336 20.57 -3.58 -5.32
C CYS A 336 21.80 -4.09 -4.54
N THR A 337 22.63 -3.16 -4.04
CA THR A 337 23.97 -3.51 -3.53
C THR A 337 23.98 -3.74 -2.02
N ASN A 338 23.02 -3.18 -1.28
CA ASN A 338 22.89 -3.45 0.14
C ASN A 338 22.06 -4.72 0.45
N PRO A 339 22.28 -5.39 1.60
CA PRO A 339 21.53 -6.58 1.98
C PRO A 339 20.05 -6.32 2.23
N TYR A 340 19.66 -5.14 2.73
CA TYR A 340 18.26 -4.81 3.00
C TYR A 340 17.41 -4.84 1.73
N CYS A 341 17.89 -4.20 0.67
CA CYS A 341 17.25 -4.15 -0.63
C CYS A 341 17.02 -5.57 -1.17
N SER A 342 18.04 -6.43 -1.18
CA SER A 342 17.97 -7.75 -1.81
C SER A 342 17.20 -8.77 -0.98
N ARG A 343 17.34 -8.73 0.35
CA ARG A 343 16.64 -9.61 1.30
C ARG A 343 15.16 -9.29 1.41
N ASN A 344 14.78 -8.02 1.24
CA ASN A 344 13.40 -7.56 1.33
C ASN A 344 12.61 -7.63 0.01
N ALA A 345 13.25 -8.07 -1.08
CA ALA A 345 12.58 -8.28 -2.36
C ALA A 345 11.93 -9.66 -2.44
N ILE A 346 10.69 -9.72 -2.92
CA ILE A 346 10.06 -10.98 -3.32
C ILE A 346 10.61 -11.40 -4.68
N VAL A 347 11.06 -12.65 -4.78
CA VAL A 347 11.39 -13.30 -6.05
C VAL A 347 10.47 -14.51 -6.21
N GLN A 348 9.49 -14.40 -7.09
CA GLN A 348 8.47 -15.43 -7.28
C GLN A 348 7.78 -15.30 -8.64
N ASP A 349 7.48 -16.43 -9.27
CA ASP A 349 6.44 -16.46 -10.29
C ASP A 349 5.10 -16.18 -9.62
N LEU A 350 4.39 -15.18 -10.14
CA LEU A 350 3.11 -14.71 -9.60
C LEU A 350 1.93 -15.27 -10.40
N GLY A 351 2.15 -15.66 -11.66
CA GLY A 351 1.15 -16.28 -12.51
C GLY A 351 1.61 -16.45 -13.95
N THR A 352 0.81 -17.16 -14.74
CA THR A 352 1.08 -17.42 -16.15
C THR A 352 0.12 -16.65 -17.02
N ILE A 353 0.62 -15.86 -17.97
CA ILE A 353 -0.18 -15.18 -18.98
C ILE A 353 -0.29 -16.09 -20.20
N GLU A 354 -1.49 -16.55 -20.55
CA GLU A 354 -1.74 -17.30 -21.78
C GLU A 354 -2.37 -16.41 -22.86
N ILE A 355 -1.75 -16.42 -24.04
CA ILE A 355 -2.27 -15.72 -25.21
C ILE A 355 -3.37 -16.54 -25.88
N LYS A 356 -4.57 -15.98 -25.93
CA LYS A 356 -5.76 -16.55 -26.58
C LYS A 356 -5.94 -16.00 -28.00
N PRO A 357 -6.69 -16.71 -28.87
CA PRO A 357 -7.09 -16.18 -30.17
C PRO A 357 -7.83 -14.86 -30.05
N GLY A 358 -7.50 -13.90 -30.91
CA GLY A 358 -8.15 -12.60 -30.98
C GLY A 358 -7.71 -11.82 -32.19
N LYS A 359 -8.48 -10.79 -32.56
CA LYS A 359 -8.06 -9.82 -33.56
C LYS A 359 -7.08 -8.85 -32.89
N GLU A 360 -5.89 -8.71 -33.45
CA GLU A 360 -4.93 -7.71 -32.99
C GLU A 360 -5.60 -6.33 -32.99
N GLN A 361 -5.64 -5.67 -31.83
CA GLN A 361 -6.09 -4.30 -31.77
C GLN A 361 -4.95 -3.41 -32.28
N ARG A 362 -5.26 -2.54 -33.25
CA ARG A 362 -4.31 -1.48 -33.63
C ARG A 362 -4.03 -0.67 -32.38
N SER A 363 -2.75 -0.58 -32.01
CA SER A 363 -2.34 0.27 -30.89
C SER A 363 -2.71 1.71 -31.24
N PRO A 364 -3.57 2.38 -30.45
CA PRO A 364 -3.83 3.79 -30.68
C PRO A 364 -2.50 4.55 -30.55
N LYS A 365 -2.35 5.63 -31.32
CA LYS A 365 -1.26 6.59 -31.09
C LYS A 365 -1.60 7.37 -29.82
N LEU A 366 -1.27 6.78 -28.67
CA LEU A 366 -1.46 7.42 -27.39
C LEU A 366 -0.54 8.63 -27.32
N LYS A 367 -1.14 9.81 -27.16
CA LYS A 367 -0.41 11.01 -26.77
C LYS A 367 -0.41 11.08 -25.25
N ALA A 368 0.67 11.62 -24.71
CA ALA A 368 0.71 12.04 -23.32
C ALA A 368 -0.43 13.04 -23.06
N CYS A 369 -1.12 12.85 -21.94
CA CYS A 369 -2.20 13.73 -21.50
C CYS A 369 -2.05 14.06 -20.02
N THR A 370 -2.63 15.18 -19.59
CA THR A 370 -2.58 15.64 -18.19
C THR A 370 -3.95 15.47 -17.53
N PRO A 371 -4.14 14.48 -16.65
CA PRO A 371 -5.40 14.31 -15.93
C PRO A 371 -5.78 15.55 -15.11
N ALA A 372 -7.08 15.76 -14.92
CA ALA A 372 -7.54 16.74 -13.94
C ALA A 372 -7.18 16.28 -12.53
N ARG A 373 -7.14 17.22 -11.58
CA ARG A 373 -6.66 17.00 -10.22
C ARG A 373 -7.58 17.61 -9.19
N ALA A 374 -7.73 16.91 -8.08
CA ALA A 374 -8.34 17.43 -6.88
C ALA A 374 -7.43 18.44 -6.20
N GLY A 375 -7.98 19.33 -5.37
CA GLY A 375 -7.19 20.33 -4.63
C GLY A 375 -6.10 19.71 -3.75
N TYR A 376 -6.42 18.63 -3.03
CA TYR A 376 -5.46 17.89 -2.20
C TYR A 376 -4.42 17.10 -3.03
N THR A 377 -4.60 17.04 -4.35
CA THR A 377 -3.67 16.40 -5.29
C THR A 377 -2.96 17.36 -6.24
N ALA A 378 -2.89 18.64 -5.87
CA ALA A 378 -2.26 19.67 -6.66
C ALA A 378 -0.76 19.39 -6.93
N ASP A 379 -0.22 20.09 -7.91
CA ASP A 379 1.21 20.04 -8.21
C ASP A 379 2.00 20.96 -7.27
N LEU A 380 2.81 20.36 -6.40
CA LEU A 380 3.53 21.02 -5.31
C LEU A 380 5.00 21.30 -5.63
N ARG A 381 5.41 21.12 -6.89
CA ARG A 381 6.77 21.47 -7.34
C ARG A 381 7.00 22.97 -7.32
N ASP A 382 8.26 23.38 -7.17
CA ASP A 382 8.66 24.79 -7.02
C ASP A 382 8.10 25.71 -8.11
N ALA A 383 8.15 25.28 -9.38
CA ALA A 383 7.63 26.08 -10.49
C ALA A 383 6.12 26.32 -10.37
N SER A 384 5.36 25.31 -9.92
CA SER A 384 3.91 25.38 -9.76
C SER A 384 3.52 26.20 -8.53
N LEU A 385 4.25 26.07 -7.42
CA LEU A 385 4.08 26.94 -6.25
C LEU A 385 4.43 28.40 -6.57
N ALA A 386 5.50 28.65 -7.32
CA ALA A 386 5.89 29.99 -7.75
C ALA A 386 4.83 30.60 -8.68
N ALA A 387 4.34 29.84 -9.65
CA ALA A 387 3.27 30.27 -10.55
C ALA A 387 1.96 30.57 -9.80
N ALA A 388 1.69 29.84 -8.71
CA ALA A 388 0.53 30.07 -7.84
C ALA A 388 0.74 31.18 -6.80
N GLY A 389 1.94 31.78 -6.71
CA GLY A 389 2.27 32.76 -5.67
C GLY A 389 2.18 32.18 -4.25
N ALA A 390 2.54 30.90 -4.09
CA ALA A 390 2.39 30.14 -2.84
C ALA A 390 3.73 29.71 -2.22
N THR A 391 4.85 30.25 -2.70
CA THR A 391 6.20 29.92 -2.18
C THR A 391 6.40 30.35 -0.72
N ASP A 392 5.64 31.35 -0.25
CA ASP A 392 5.62 31.84 1.13
C ASP A 392 4.70 31.03 2.06
N LYS A 393 3.90 30.10 1.53
CA LYS A 393 2.98 29.23 2.28
C LYS A 393 3.59 27.87 2.64
N LEU A 394 4.91 27.74 2.52
CA LEU A 394 5.64 26.52 2.80
C LEU A 394 5.97 26.41 4.29
N VAL A 395 5.46 25.36 4.93
CA VAL A 395 5.81 24.99 6.30
C VAL A 395 6.80 23.84 6.25
N LYS A 396 8.00 24.02 6.80
CA LYS A 396 9.04 22.99 6.81
C LYS A 396 9.01 22.21 8.11
N GLN A 397 9.01 20.89 8.01
CA GLN A 397 8.99 19.98 9.15
C GLN A 397 9.92 18.79 8.92
N GLU A 398 10.29 18.11 10.01
CA GLU A 398 11.10 16.90 9.97
C GLU A 398 10.20 15.67 10.07
N LEU A 399 10.48 14.67 9.23
CA LEU A 399 9.80 13.36 9.26
C LEU A 399 10.83 12.27 9.01
N ALA A 400 11.55 11.89 10.05
CA ALA A 400 12.62 10.91 9.95
C ALA A 400 12.25 9.61 10.64
N PHE A 401 12.45 8.47 9.95
CA PHE A 401 12.44 7.18 10.63
C PHE A 401 13.62 7.06 11.59
N GLY A 402 13.32 6.75 12.83
CA GLY A 402 14.25 6.19 13.79
C GLY A 402 14.10 4.66 13.82
N PHE A 403 15.16 3.99 14.27
CA PHE A 403 15.08 2.58 14.59
C PHE A 403 15.77 2.37 15.92
N LYS A 404 15.01 1.90 16.91
CA LYS A 404 15.50 1.63 18.27
C LYS A 404 14.76 0.42 18.78
N ASP A 405 15.46 -0.48 19.48
CA ASP A 405 14.86 -1.67 20.09
C ASP A 405 13.95 -2.48 19.13
N PHE A 406 14.30 -2.48 17.84
CA PHE A 406 13.57 -3.16 16.76
C PHE A 406 12.12 -2.69 16.51
N GLY A 407 11.80 -1.46 16.91
CA GLY A 407 10.63 -0.75 16.40
C GLY A 407 11.02 0.47 15.58
N CYS A 408 10.15 0.82 14.63
CA CYS A 408 10.24 2.10 13.93
C CYS A 408 9.84 3.22 14.88
N LEU A 409 10.59 4.31 14.84
CA LEU A 409 10.26 5.55 15.53
C LEU A 409 10.01 6.63 14.48
N PHE A 410 9.29 7.66 14.87
CA PHE A 410 9.25 8.91 14.11
C PHE A 410 9.89 10.00 14.95
N ASN A 411 10.89 10.67 14.38
CA ASN A 411 11.63 11.74 15.05
C ASN A 411 12.22 11.34 16.42
N GLY A 412 12.47 10.03 16.62
CA GLY A 412 13.01 9.47 17.87
C GLY A 412 11.97 9.14 18.94
N GLU A 413 10.68 9.30 18.66
CA GLU A 413 9.58 9.07 19.59
C GLU A 413 8.84 7.76 19.27
N ASN A 414 8.36 7.08 20.33
CA ASN A 414 7.47 5.92 20.23
C ASN A 414 6.04 6.38 19.95
N PHE A 415 5.21 5.48 19.41
CA PHE A 415 3.78 5.72 19.35
C PHE A 415 3.19 5.92 20.75
N THR A 416 2.38 6.97 20.85
CA THR A 416 1.54 7.27 22.00
C THR A 416 0.18 7.73 21.49
N PHE A 417 -0.86 7.48 22.28
CA PHE A 417 -2.19 7.96 21.98
C PHE A 417 -2.85 8.52 23.25
N PRO A 418 -3.41 9.75 23.21
CA PRO A 418 -3.16 10.76 22.18
C PRO A 418 -1.67 11.15 22.16
N ASP A 419 -1.13 11.45 20.99
CA ASP A 419 0.26 11.88 20.85
C ASP A 419 0.40 13.29 21.45
N PRO A 420 1.34 13.52 22.38
CA PRO A 420 1.55 14.85 22.96
C PRO A 420 2.16 15.84 21.97
N ASN A 421 2.82 15.35 20.92
CA ASN A 421 3.55 16.13 19.93
C ASN A 421 3.24 15.64 18.49
N PRO A 422 1.98 15.68 18.02
CA PRO A 422 1.63 15.20 16.69
C PRO A 422 2.30 16.04 15.59
N ILE A 423 2.47 15.46 14.41
CA ILE A 423 2.92 16.19 13.21
C ILE A 423 1.75 17.04 12.73
N GLU A 424 1.86 18.36 12.84
CA GLU A 424 0.77 19.22 12.41
C GLU A 424 0.77 19.38 10.89
N LEU A 425 -0.40 19.24 10.26
CA LEU A 425 -0.61 19.53 8.84
C LEU A 425 -1.58 20.72 8.66
N PRO A 426 -1.09 21.98 8.72
CA PRO A 426 -1.98 23.14 8.71
C PRO A 426 -2.72 23.28 7.38
N LEU A 427 -4.05 23.40 7.44
CA LEU A 427 -4.87 23.64 6.26
C LEU A 427 -4.48 24.94 5.56
N GLY A 428 -4.51 24.93 4.22
CA GLY A 428 -4.16 26.08 3.39
C GLY A 428 -2.65 26.35 3.26
N SER A 429 -1.81 25.52 3.88
CA SER A 429 -0.36 25.53 3.74
C SER A 429 0.12 24.34 2.90
N VAL A 430 1.37 24.42 2.41
CA VAL A 430 2.08 23.26 1.87
C VAL A 430 3.11 22.85 2.90
N VAL A 431 3.08 21.60 3.35
CA VAL A 431 4.06 21.07 4.30
C VAL A 431 5.16 20.34 3.54
N GLU A 432 6.41 20.72 3.76
CA GLU A 432 7.59 20.05 3.21
C GLU A 432 8.31 19.26 4.29
N PHE A 433 8.58 18.00 3.99
CA PHE A 433 9.37 17.10 4.83
C PHE A 433 10.73 16.82 4.20
N ALA A 434 11.78 16.87 5.02
CA ALA A 434 13.00 16.13 4.77
C ALA A 434 12.86 14.74 5.40
N SER A 435 12.76 13.70 4.57
CA SER A 435 12.46 12.34 5.03
C SER A 435 13.65 11.41 4.89
N ALA A 436 14.22 10.99 6.02
CA ALA A 436 15.38 10.12 6.06
C ALA A 436 15.01 8.64 6.19
N LYS A 437 15.94 7.76 5.78
CA LYS A 437 15.85 6.29 5.88
C LYS A 437 14.69 5.63 5.12
N MET A 438 14.22 6.23 4.02
CA MET A 438 13.18 5.67 3.12
C MET A 438 13.59 4.39 2.37
N HIS A 439 14.78 3.82 2.65
CA HIS A 439 15.33 2.65 1.95
C HIS A 439 14.84 1.31 2.51
N ALA A 440 14.40 1.27 3.77
CA ALA A 440 13.97 0.03 4.42
C ALA A 440 12.52 0.10 4.96
N HIS A 441 11.94 1.30 4.98
CA HIS A 441 10.68 1.57 5.66
C HIS A 441 9.72 2.26 4.68
N PRO A 442 8.65 1.57 4.24
CA PRO A 442 7.61 2.21 3.43
C PRO A 442 6.84 3.22 4.29
N LEU A 443 6.98 4.50 4.00
CA LEU A 443 6.26 5.57 4.69
C LEU A 443 4.81 5.62 4.20
N HIS A 444 3.84 5.47 5.10
CA HIS A 444 2.43 5.73 4.85
C HIS A 444 1.92 6.92 5.67
N ILE A 445 1.20 7.85 5.04
CA ILE A 445 0.51 8.97 5.70
C ILE A 445 -1.00 8.86 5.42
N HIS A 446 -1.81 8.82 6.47
CA HIS A 446 -3.27 8.75 6.36
C HIS A 446 -3.85 10.00 5.72
N THR A 447 -5.01 9.85 5.06
CA THR A 447 -5.84 10.92 4.46
C THR A 447 -5.20 11.72 3.33
N ASN A 448 -3.94 12.12 3.44
CA ASN A 448 -3.30 13.11 2.57
C ASN A 448 -2.22 12.44 1.71
N PRO A 449 -2.35 12.45 0.38
CA PRO A 449 -1.27 12.05 -0.49
C PRO A 449 -0.15 13.11 -0.45
N PHE A 450 1.06 12.67 -0.73
CA PHE A 450 2.25 13.48 -0.81
C PHE A 450 2.91 13.35 -2.18
N GLN A 451 3.56 14.42 -2.61
CA GLN A 451 4.35 14.45 -3.84
C GLN A 451 5.83 14.31 -3.47
N LEU A 452 6.53 13.44 -4.19
CA LEU A 452 7.98 13.40 -4.15
C LEU A 452 8.52 14.69 -4.81
N ILE A 453 9.44 15.39 -4.13
CA ILE A 453 9.95 16.69 -4.58
C ILE A 453 11.42 16.64 -4.89
N GLU A 454 12.22 15.81 -4.23
CA GLU A 454 13.62 15.66 -4.64
C GLU A 454 14.17 14.29 -4.26
N LEU A 455 14.81 13.67 -5.24
CA LEU A 455 15.61 12.46 -5.07
C LEU A 455 16.89 12.61 -5.91
N PRO A 456 17.92 13.27 -5.36
CA PRO A 456 19.19 13.44 -6.04
C PRO A 456 19.84 12.08 -6.33
N GLU A 457 20.51 11.93 -7.48
CA GLU A 457 21.18 10.66 -7.82
C GLU A 457 22.33 10.34 -6.84
N GLU A 458 22.97 11.36 -6.26
CA GLU A 458 23.98 11.20 -5.21
C GLU A 458 23.43 10.60 -3.91
N ASN A 459 22.11 10.66 -3.70
CA ASN A 459 21.44 10.04 -2.57
C ASN A 459 21.15 8.55 -2.82
N LEU A 460 21.45 8.02 -4.01
CA LEU A 460 21.31 6.61 -4.34
C LEU A 460 22.61 5.84 -4.08
N GLN A 461 22.47 4.53 -3.93
CA GLN A 461 23.60 3.60 -3.94
C GLN A 461 24.39 3.71 -5.28
N PRO A 462 25.71 3.46 -5.28
CA PRO A 462 26.51 3.55 -6.50
C PRO A 462 25.99 2.65 -7.63
N GLY A 463 25.87 3.21 -8.84
CA GLY A 463 25.39 2.50 -10.03
C GLY A 463 23.87 2.31 -10.11
N CYS A 464 23.13 2.88 -9.16
CA CYS A 464 21.68 2.89 -9.17
C CYS A 464 21.12 4.04 -9.99
N SER A 465 19.92 3.82 -10.51
CA SER A 465 19.07 4.87 -11.07
C SER A 465 17.67 4.73 -10.46
N TYR A 466 16.73 5.59 -10.84
CA TYR A 466 15.32 5.42 -10.49
C TYR A 466 14.41 5.41 -11.73
N SER A 467 15.00 5.37 -12.93
CA SER A 467 14.35 5.58 -14.23
C SER A 467 13.10 4.73 -14.51
N ASP A 468 12.25 5.24 -15.40
CA ASP A 468 10.98 4.67 -15.90
C ASP A 468 9.88 4.55 -14.83
N TRP A 469 10.14 3.96 -13.65
CA TRP A 469 9.13 3.89 -12.59
C TRP A 469 9.02 5.21 -11.82
N PHE A 470 10.16 5.78 -11.43
CA PHE A 470 10.25 7.16 -10.95
C PHE A 470 11.02 7.99 -11.99
N GLU A 471 10.57 9.19 -12.31
CA GLU A 471 11.27 10.05 -13.28
C GLU A 471 11.73 11.36 -12.63
N PRO A 472 12.77 12.05 -13.16
CA PRO A 472 13.14 13.42 -12.80
C PRO A 472 12.04 14.50 -12.97
N GLY A 473 10.80 14.08 -13.25
CA GLY A 473 9.58 14.87 -13.17
C GLY A 473 8.68 14.48 -11.98
N ASP A 474 8.78 13.24 -11.46
CA ASP A 474 8.26 12.80 -10.15
C ASP A 474 8.89 13.54 -8.97
N PHE A 475 9.89 14.37 -9.23
CA PHE A 475 10.54 15.30 -8.32
C PHE A 475 11.24 16.40 -9.12
N GLN A 476 11.67 17.46 -8.44
CA GLN A 476 12.48 18.57 -8.93
C GLN A 476 13.86 18.10 -9.39
N ALA A 477 14.08 18.01 -10.71
CA ALA A 477 15.41 18.10 -11.28
C ALA A 477 15.60 19.48 -11.91
N SER A 478 16.73 20.13 -11.61
CA SER A 478 17.09 21.41 -12.17
C SER A 478 17.16 21.30 -13.70
N HIS A 479 16.34 22.10 -14.39
CA HIS A 479 16.24 22.22 -15.85
C HIS A 479 15.60 21.03 -16.57
N LEU A 480 14.27 20.97 -16.56
CA LEU A 480 13.36 20.89 -17.73
C LEU A 480 11.96 20.46 -17.25
N THR A 481 10.92 21.00 -17.89
CA THR A 481 9.50 20.80 -17.62
C THR A 481 9.09 19.33 -17.66
N GLN A 482 8.88 18.68 -16.51
CA GLN A 482 8.20 17.37 -16.43
C GLN A 482 7.58 17.09 -15.07
N CYS A 483 6.36 16.55 -15.05
CA CYS A 483 5.41 16.60 -13.93
C CYS A 483 5.35 15.37 -13.03
N GLY A 484 5.17 15.55 -11.71
CA GLY A 484 5.43 14.50 -10.72
C GLY A 484 4.27 13.82 -10.02
N SER A 485 4.43 12.53 -9.76
CA SER A 485 3.40 11.64 -9.20
C SER A 485 3.16 11.86 -7.69
N GLN A 486 1.93 11.64 -7.26
CA GLN A 486 1.56 11.60 -5.86
C GLN A 486 1.44 10.18 -5.34
N HIS A 487 1.64 10.04 -4.04
CA HIS A 487 1.76 8.79 -3.31
C HIS A 487 1.09 8.93 -1.96
N ASP A 488 0.55 7.85 -1.41
CA ASP A 488 0.32 7.74 0.03
C ASP A 488 1.27 6.76 0.69
N VAL A 489 2.02 5.97 -0.09
CA VAL A 489 3.05 5.04 0.38
C VAL A 489 4.32 5.20 -0.45
N LEU A 490 5.47 5.37 0.21
CA LEU A 490 6.77 5.47 -0.48
C LEU A 490 7.87 4.69 0.23
N MET A 491 8.55 3.84 -0.56
CA MET A 491 9.83 3.25 -0.21
C MET A 491 10.74 3.29 -1.44
N ILE A 492 12.02 3.58 -1.24
CA ILE A 492 13.00 3.61 -2.33
C ILE A 492 14.23 2.82 -1.87
N PRO A 493 14.32 1.51 -2.16
CA PRO A 493 15.24 0.58 -1.50
C PRO A 493 16.71 0.83 -1.81
N VAL A 494 16.97 1.66 -2.81
CA VAL A 494 18.30 2.00 -3.30
C VAL A 494 18.84 3.32 -2.74
N VAL A 495 18.03 4.07 -1.97
CA VAL A 495 18.50 5.28 -1.27
C VAL A 495 19.56 4.90 -0.23
N LEU A 496 20.56 5.76 -0.06
CA LEU A 496 21.59 5.60 0.97
C LEU A 496 20.94 5.74 2.37
N PRO A 497 21.38 4.96 3.37
CA PRO A 497 20.72 4.94 4.69
C PRO A 497 20.57 6.31 5.35
N ASN A 498 21.53 7.22 5.19
CA ASN A 498 21.52 8.56 5.79
C ASN A 498 21.06 9.66 4.84
N ALA A 499 20.69 9.32 3.61
CA ALA A 499 20.16 10.29 2.67
C ALA A 499 18.69 10.60 2.99
N SER A 500 18.32 11.85 2.72
CA SER A 500 16.95 12.32 2.85
C SER A 500 16.32 12.50 1.48
N VAL A 501 15.02 12.26 1.43
CA VAL A 501 14.15 12.49 0.28
C VAL A 501 13.23 13.66 0.63
N ARG A 502 13.06 14.63 -0.27
CA ARG A 502 12.13 15.74 -0.01
C ARG A 502 10.74 15.37 -0.48
N LEU A 503 9.74 15.54 0.39
CA LEU A 503 8.33 15.28 0.10
C LEU A 503 7.51 16.55 0.41
N ARG A 504 6.40 16.77 -0.31
CA ARG A 504 5.44 17.83 0.02
C ARG A 504 4.02 17.31 0.09
N ILE A 505 3.26 17.88 1.00
CA ILE A 505 1.84 17.58 1.22
C ILE A 505 1.07 18.88 1.16
N GLN A 506 -0.08 18.87 0.51
CA GLN A 506 -1.09 19.91 0.66
C GLN A 506 -2.29 19.26 1.35
N PRO A 507 -2.50 19.53 2.65
CA PRO A 507 -3.66 19.01 3.35
C PRO A 507 -4.94 19.46 2.67
N GLY A 508 -5.91 18.53 2.56
CA GLY A 508 -7.21 18.82 1.99
C GLY A 508 -8.11 19.60 2.95
N GLU A 509 -9.42 19.33 2.94
CA GLU A 509 -10.38 20.05 3.79
C GLU A 509 -10.59 19.42 5.17
N PHE A 510 -10.11 18.20 5.37
CA PHE A 510 -10.37 17.45 6.58
C PHE A 510 -9.44 17.88 7.71
N THR A 511 -10.04 18.39 8.79
CA THR A 511 -9.39 18.51 10.10
C THR A 511 -9.67 17.26 10.92
N GLY A 512 -8.71 16.78 11.68
CA GLY A 512 -8.89 15.64 12.56
C GLY A 512 -7.57 15.16 13.12
N TYR A 513 -7.53 13.90 13.54
CA TYR A 513 -6.33 13.25 14.02
C TYR A 513 -6.18 11.92 13.31
N GLY A 514 -5.08 11.74 12.58
CA GLY A 514 -4.74 10.50 11.88
C GLY A 514 -3.39 9.96 12.36
N VAL A 515 -2.83 9.04 11.58
CA VAL A 515 -1.47 8.54 11.83
C VAL A 515 -0.61 8.56 10.57
N THR A 516 0.69 8.65 10.77
CA THR A 516 1.71 8.26 9.80
C THR A 516 2.50 7.08 10.36
N HIS A 517 2.87 6.12 9.51
CA HIS A 517 3.56 4.92 9.98
C HIS A 517 4.44 4.24 8.93
N CYS A 518 5.28 3.33 9.39
CA CYS A 518 5.94 2.36 8.53
C CYS A 518 4.91 1.29 8.11
N HIS A 519 4.73 1.08 6.81
CA HIS A 519 3.84 0.06 6.27
C HIS A 519 4.51 -1.33 6.16
N SER A 520 5.63 -1.52 6.85
CA SER A 520 6.08 -2.85 7.28
C SER A 520 5.39 -3.12 8.61
N LEU A 521 4.35 -3.95 8.60
CA LEU A 521 3.42 -4.05 9.73
C LEU A 521 4.09 -4.56 11.01
N MET A 522 5.17 -5.36 10.87
CA MET A 522 5.99 -5.78 12.00
C MET A 522 6.61 -4.59 12.74
N HIS A 523 6.96 -3.55 12.01
CA HIS A 523 7.52 -2.32 12.57
C HIS A 523 6.42 -1.44 13.14
N GLU A 524 5.23 -1.46 12.54
CA GLU A 524 4.03 -0.77 13.00
C GLU A 524 3.60 -1.27 14.38
N ASP A 525 3.38 -2.58 14.53
CA ASP A 525 2.93 -3.21 15.79
C ASP A 525 4.05 -3.48 16.79
N GLY A 526 5.31 -3.36 16.36
CA GLY A 526 6.48 -3.72 17.16
C GLY A 526 6.55 -2.94 18.48
N LYS A 527 7.42 -3.38 19.39
CA LYS A 527 7.48 -2.89 20.79
C LYS A 527 7.64 -1.38 20.98
N MET A 528 8.08 -0.64 19.96
CA MET A 528 8.23 0.81 20.03
C MET A 528 7.12 1.60 19.34
N GLY A 529 6.13 0.91 18.76
CA GLY A 529 4.98 1.50 18.09
C GLY A 529 5.37 2.34 16.89
N GLY A 530 5.38 1.73 15.70
CA GLY A 530 5.84 2.35 14.45
C GLY A 530 4.89 3.35 13.84
N GLN A 531 4.09 4.05 14.65
CA GLN A 531 3.11 5.05 14.24
C GLN A 531 3.39 6.38 14.95
N LYS A 532 2.90 7.48 14.37
CA LYS A 532 3.00 8.84 14.91
C LYS A 532 1.70 9.58 14.63
N GLY A 533 1.21 10.36 15.60
CA GLY A 533 0.00 11.18 15.41
C GLY A 533 0.22 12.29 14.38
N VAL A 534 -0.81 12.57 13.58
CA VAL A 534 -0.82 13.62 12.53
C VAL A 534 -2.09 14.45 12.62
#